data_AF-A0A959NEN6-F1
#
_entry.id   AF-A0A959NEN6-F1
#
_cell.length_a   1.000
_cell.length_b   1.000
_cell.length_c   1.000
_cell.angle_alpha   90.00
_cell.angle_beta   90.00
_cell.angle_gamma   90.00
#
_symmetry.space_group_name_H-M   'P 1'
#
loop_
_entity.id
_entity.type
_entity.pdbx_description
1 polymer ?
#
loop_
_entity_poly.entity_id
_entity_poly.type
_entity_poly.pdbx_seq_one_letter_code
_entity_poly.pdbx_strand_id
1 'polypeptide(L)'
;YTYLPKQLSISPAAKYLHITTNETIAGTQWHALPYDCGVPLIADMSSDILSRQLDFNQFDLIYASAQKNLGAAGVNLVVVNQHLLGKVSRKIPTILDYRKHIEAESMLNTPPVFAIYVVLLMLRWVKNKGGIAPLEKMNMAKADLMYRTLDSLPIFQLSVAEEDRSLMNAVFTIDHKELEKEFLSVCTQHGIVGIKGHRSVGGFRISMYNALSLESVKAITDLMIDFANKKG
;
A
#
# COMPACT_ATOMS: atom_id res chain seq x y z
N TYR A 1 -6.88 -13.03 -2.56
CA TYR A 1 -5.65 -13.82 -2.71
C TYR A 1 -4.94 -13.78 -1.38
N THR A 2 -4.69 -14.94 -0.77
CA THR A 2 -4.04 -15.05 0.54
C THR A 2 -2.52 -15.28 0.44
N TYR A 3 -2.00 -15.31 -0.78
CA TYR A 3 -0.59 -15.52 -1.09
C TYR A 3 -0.24 -14.86 -2.43
N LEU A 4 1.05 -14.61 -2.64
CA LEU A 4 1.61 -14.12 -3.90
C LEU A 4 2.16 -15.29 -4.74
N PRO A 5 2.09 -15.18 -6.08
CA PRO A 5 2.67 -16.19 -6.96
C PRO A 5 4.20 -16.20 -6.81
N LYS A 6 4.77 -17.35 -6.41
CA LYS A 6 6.21 -17.49 -6.18
C LYS A 6 7.02 -17.69 -7.47
N GLN A 7 6.39 -18.22 -8.50
CA GLN A 7 6.97 -18.40 -9.83
C GLN A 7 6.07 -17.71 -10.86
N LEU A 8 6.64 -16.76 -11.60
CA LEU A 8 5.96 -16.07 -12.68
C LEU A 8 6.40 -16.67 -14.02
N SER A 9 5.46 -17.26 -14.76
CA SER A 9 5.69 -17.64 -16.15
C SER A 9 5.33 -16.46 -17.05
N ILE A 10 6.35 -15.82 -17.62
CA ILE A 10 6.20 -14.59 -18.38
C ILE A 10 6.53 -14.90 -19.83
N SER A 11 5.59 -14.61 -20.73
CA SER A 11 5.82 -14.76 -22.16
C SER A 11 6.88 -13.75 -22.62
N PRO A 12 7.92 -14.17 -23.35
CA PRO A 12 8.87 -13.24 -23.97
C PRO A 12 8.23 -12.27 -24.96
N ALA A 13 7.01 -12.58 -25.45
CA ALA A 13 6.25 -11.70 -26.33
C ALA A 13 5.39 -10.66 -25.57
N ALA A 14 5.32 -10.74 -24.23
CA ALA A 14 4.59 -9.79 -23.42
C ALA A 14 5.15 -8.37 -23.59
N LYS A 15 4.27 -7.37 -23.58
CA LYS A 15 4.69 -5.97 -23.72
C LYS A 15 5.23 -5.36 -22.44
N TYR A 16 4.80 -5.92 -21.31
CA TYR A 16 5.24 -5.58 -19.96
C TYR A 16 4.74 -6.65 -18.99
N LEU A 17 5.33 -6.70 -17.81
CA LEU A 17 4.77 -7.31 -16.61
C LEU A 17 4.18 -6.18 -15.75
N HIS A 18 2.90 -6.26 -15.39
CA HIS A 18 2.29 -5.37 -14.41
C HIS A 18 2.14 -6.09 -13.08
N ILE A 19 2.58 -5.46 -12.01
CA ILE A 19 2.39 -5.93 -10.64
C ILE A 19 1.74 -4.86 -9.77
N THR A 20 1.01 -5.30 -8.77
CA THR A 20 0.64 -4.47 -7.62
C THR A 20 1.61 -4.82 -6.50
N THR A 21 2.49 -3.90 -6.11
CA THR A 21 3.55 -4.17 -5.11
C THR A 21 2.97 -4.45 -3.73
N ASN A 22 1.84 -3.81 -3.41
CA ASN A 22 1.09 -4.02 -2.18
C ASN A 22 -0.42 -4.02 -2.43
N GLU A 23 -1.08 -5.15 -2.22
CA GLU A 23 -2.53 -5.29 -2.35
C GLU A 23 -3.20 -4.92 -1.02
N THR A 24 -3.91 -3.78 -1.01
CA THR A 24 -4.50 -3.17 0.19
C THR A 24 -5.68 -3.94 0.78
N ILE A 25 -6.46 -4.64 -0.04
CA ILE A 25 -7.68 -5.35 0.35
C ILE A 25 -7.34 -6.73 0.90
N ALA A 26 -6.43 -7.44 0.24
CA ALA A 26 -5.97 -8.76 0.60
C ALA A 26 -4.88 -8.73 1.68
N GLY A 27 -4.13 -7.63 1.82
CA GLY A 27 -3.05 -7.51 2.80
C GLY A 27 -1.78 -8.27 2.37
N THR A 28 -1.53 -8.36 1.07
CA THR A 28 -0.32 -9.01 0.52
C THR A 28 0.69 -7.99 -0.01
N GLN A 29 1.99 -8.25 0.14
CA GLN A 29 3.05 -7.36 -0.37
C GLN A 29 4.22 -8.15 -0.94
N TRP A 30 4.74 -7.72 -2.09
CA TRP A 30 5.94 -8.30 -2.69
C TRP A 30 7.17 -7.88 -1.90
N HIS A 31 7.79 -8.78 -1.13
CA HIS A 31 9.04 -8.48 -0.42
C HIS A 31 10.27 -8.57 -1.32
N ALA A 32 10.27 -9.51 -2.27
CA ALA A 32 11.22 -9.59 -3.38
C ALA A 32 10.49 -9.28 -4.69
N LEU A 33 11.08 -8.43 -5.53
CA LEU A 33 10.44 -7.96 -6.76
C LEU A 33 11.01 -8.69 -8.00
N PRO A 34 10.19 -8.95 -9.03
CA PRO A 34 10.62 -9.67 -10.23
C PRO A 34 11.35 -8.74 -11.22
N TYR A 35 12.49 -8.16 -10.81
CA TYR A 35 13.26 -7.23 -11.65
C TYR A 35 13.74 -7.88 -12.95
N ASP A 36 14.23 -9.13 -12.88
CA ASP A 36 14.77 -9.86 -14.04
C ASP A 36 13.69 -10.58 -14.87
N CYS A 37 12.52 -9.96 -15.04
CA CYS A 37 11.38 -10.55 -15.74
C CYS A 37 11.49 -10.58 -17.27
N GLY A 38 12.54 -10.00 -17.84
CA GLY A 38 12.85 -10.03 -19.29
C GLY A 38 11.97 -9.14 -20.17
N VAL A 39 11.00 -8.45 -19.59
CA VAL A 39 10.09 -7.50 -20.24
C VAL A 39 9.96 -6.25 -19.36
N PRO A 40 9.44 -5.11 -19.87
CA PRO A 40 9.29 -3.92 -19.06
C PRO A 40 8.47 -4.14 -17.79
N LEU A 41 8.92 -3.61 -16.65
CA LEU A 41 8.25 -3.78 -15.37
C LEU A 41 7.41 -2.56 -15.01
N ILE A 42 6.10 -2.77 -14.84
CA ILE A 42 5.13 -1.75 -14.44
C ILE A 42 4.61 -2.07 -13.03
N ALA A 43 4.60 -1.08 -12.14
CA ALA A 43 4.18 -1.26 -10.76
C ALA A 43 3.11 -0.25 -10.31
N ASP A 44 2.01 -0.77 -9.77
CA ASP A 44 1.13 -0.02 -8.87
C ASP A 44 1.72 -0.01 -7.47
N MET A 45 2.21 1.16 -7.05
CA MET A 45 2.76 1.39 -5.71
C MET A 45 1.85 2.27 -4.85
N SER A 46 0.57 2.40 -5.19
CA SER A 46 -0.32 3.34 -4.51
C SER A 46 -0.28 3.21 -2.99
N SER A 47 -0.25 1.98 -2.45
CA SER A 47 -0.31 1.71 -1.01
C SER A 47 1.05 1.66 -0.30
N ASP A 48 2.17 1.58 -1.02
CA ASP A 48 3.49 1.36 -0.41
C ASP A 48 4.61 2.23 -1.00
N ILE A 49 4.30 3.17 -1.91
CA ILE A 49 5.27 4.15 -2.41
C ILE A 49 5.91 4.92 -1.24
N LEU A 50 7.24 5.05 -1.26
CA LEU A 50 8.03 5.66 -0.17
C LEU A 50 7.89 5.00 1.21
N SER A 51 7.39 3.76 1.32
CA SER A 51 7.31 3.05 2.61
C SER A 51 8.59 2.30 2.98
N ARG A 52 9.40 1.94 1.99
CA ARG A 52 10.62 1.12 2.10
C ARG A 52 11.63 1.48 1.01
N GLN A 53 12.89 1.13 1.22
CA GLN A 53 13.91 1.37 0.22
C GLN A 53 13.77 0.38 -0.94
N LEU A 54 13.75 0.89 -2.16
CA LEU A 54 13.70 0.12 -3.39
C LEU A 54 14.64 0.77 -4.41
N ASP A 55 15.20 -0.04 -5.31
CA ASP A 55 15.82 0.51 -6.51
C ASP A 55 14.71 0.85 -7.51
N PHE A 56 14.27 2.10 -7.48
CA PHE A 56 13.21 2.59 -8.37
C PHE A 56 13.63 2.61 -9.84
N ASN A 57 14.94 2.51 -10.16
CA ASN A 57 15.42 2.46 -11.54
C ASN A 57 15.17 1.12 -12.22
N GLN A 58 14.85 0.07 -11.46
CA GLN A 58 14.49 -1.27 -11.98
C GLN A 58 13.08 -1.33 -12.56
N PHE A 59 12.30 -0.25 -12.45
CA PHE A 59 10.95 -0.17 -13.00
C PHE A 59 10.93 0.71 -14.24
N ASP A 60 10.17 0.31 -15.25
CA ASP A 60 9.95 1.12 -16.43
C ASP A 60 8.74 2.05 -16.29
N LEU A 61 7.78 1.70 -15.42
CA LEU A 61 6.72 2.61 -15.02
C LEU A 61 6.27 2.31 -13.58
N ILE A 62 6.20 3.36 -12.78
CA ILE A 62 5.58 3.33 -11.46
C ILE A 62 4.40 4.29 -11.49
N TYR A 63 3.28 3.88 -10.93
CA TYR A 63 2.22 4.82 -10.58
C TYR A 63 1.76 4.62 -9.14
N ALA A 64 1.35 5.73 -8.52
CA ALA A 64 0.80 5.72 -7.18
C ALA A 64 -0.26 6.80 -7.02
N SER A 65 -1.46 6.39 -6.63
CA SER A 65 -2.52 7.30 -6.23
C SER A 65 -2.22 7.88 -4.85
N ALA A 66 -2.26 9.21 -4.71
CA ALA A 66 -1.68 9.86 -3.53
C ALA A 66 -2.41 9.56 -2.21
N GLN A 67 -3.72 9.35 -2.22
CA GLN A 67 -4.59 9.22 -1.03
C GLN A 67 -4.30 8.06 -0.07
N LYS A 68 -3.33 7.19 -0.38
CA LYS A 68 -2.93 6.10 0.51
C LYS A 68 -1.69 6.53 1.31
N ASN A 69 -0.51 6.49 0.70
CA ASN A 69 0.76 6.67 1.42
C ASN A 69 1.49 8.01 1.14
N LEU A 70 1.00 8.83 0.21
CA LEU A 70 1.76 9.95 -0.35
C LEU A 70 1.13 11.34 -0.15
N GLY A 71 -0.20 11.44 0.04
CA GLY A 71 -0.88 12.72 0.17
C GLY A 71 -2.40 12.62 0.12
N ALA A 72 -3.05 13.61 -0.49
CA ALA A 72 -4.50 13.70 -0.59
C ALA A 72 -5.04 13.06 -1.88
N ALA A 73 -6.32 12.69 -1.87
CA ALA A 73 -7.02 12.25 -3.08
C ALA A 73 -7.07 13.34 -4.14
N GLY A 74 -7.10 12.93 -5.41
CA GLY A 74 -7.22 13.84 -6.56
C GLY A 74 -5.93 14.06 -7.35
N VAL A 75 -4.82 13.41 -6.99
CA VAL A 75 -3.56 13.43 -7.77
C VAL A 75 -2.91 12.03 -7.80
N ASN A 76 -2.27 11.71 -8.92
CA ASN A 76 -1.47 10.50 -9.10
C ASN A 76 -0.03 10.89 -9.38
N LEU A 77 0.93 10.21 -8.76
CA LEU A 77 2.32 10.21 -9.17
C LEU A 77 2.50 9.18 -10.29
N VAL A 78 3.18 9.56 -11.36
CA VAL A 78 3.65 8.64 -12.40
C VAL A 78 5.13 8.90 -12.64
N VAL A 79 5.95 7.86 -12.53
CA VAL A 79 7.35 7.86 -12.95
C VAL A 79 7.45 6.91 -14.14
N VAL A 80 7.91 7.40 -15.28
CA VAL A 80 7.90 6.62 -16.53
C VAL A 80 9.22 6.72 -17.26
N ASN A 81 9.74 5.57 -17.69
CA ASN A 81 10.86 5.48 -18.60
C ASN A 81 10.43 6.01 -19.98
N GLN A 82 11.00 7.16 -20.38
CA GLN A 82 10.64 7.82 -21.64
C GLN A 82 10.90 6.93 -22.87
N HIS A 83 11.81 5.96 -22.78
CA HIS A 83 12.07 4.99 -23.85
C HIS A 83 10.88 4.06 -24.13
N LEU A 84 9.88 3.96 -23.24
CA LEU A 84 8.64 3.21 -23.50
C LEU A 84 7.66 3.98 -24.40
N LEU A 85 7.80 5.31 -24.49
CA LEU A 85 6.80 6.16 -25.10
C LEU A 85 6.97 6.27 -26.63
N GLY A 86 5.89 6.62 -27.33
CA GLY A 86 5.92 6.85 -28.78
C GLY A 86 6.02 5.60 -29.66
N LYS A 87 5.93 4.40 -29.08
CA LYS A 87 6.08 3.10 -29.79
C LYS A 87 4.76 2.51 -30.34
N VAL A 88 3.68 3.28 -30.36
CA VAL A 88 2.35 2.80 -30.81
C VAL A 88 1.82 3.64 -31.96
N SER A 89 1.13 2.98 -32.89
CA SER A 89 0.49 3.62 -34.06
C SER A 89 -0.94 4.09 -33.81
N ARG A 90 -1.58 3.60 -32.73
CA ARG A 90 -2.94 4.01 -32.39
C ARG A 90 -2.98 5.48 -31.99
N LYS A 91 -4.05 6.18 -32.37
CA LYS A 91 -4.32 7.55 -31.89
C LYS A 91 -4.62 7.52 -30.40
N ILE A 92 -3.83 8.23 -29.60
CA ILE A 92 -4.05 8.42 -28.17
C ILE A 92 -4.67 9.82 -27.97
N PRO A 93 -5.80 9.96 -27.25
CA PRO A 93 -6.30 11.28 -26.85
C PRO A 93 -5.25 12.07 -26.09
N THR A 94 -5.09 13.36 -26.35
CA THR A 94 -4.05 14.22 -25.76
C THR A 94 -3.93 14.09 -24.24
N ILE A 95 -5.06 14.03 -23.53
CA ILE A 95 -5.10 13.91 -22.06
C ILE A 95 -4.59 12.57 -21.53
N LEU A 96 -4.56 11.52 -22.37
CA LEU A 96 -4.06 10.18 -22.02
C LEU A 96 -2.63 9.93 -22.52
N ASP A 97 -2.02 10.89 -23.20
CA ASP A 97 -0.67 10.76 -23.76
C ASP A 97 0.38 11.30 -22.78
N TYR A 98 1.15 10.40 -22.17
CA TYR A 98 2.22 10.78 -21.24
C TYR A 98 3.24 11.74 -21.86
N ARG A 99 3.49 11.68 -23.18
CA ARG A 99 4.40 12.62 -23.84
C ARG A 99 3.89 14.05 -23.75
N LYS A 100 2.57 14.24 -23.86
CA LYS A 100 1.93 15.56 -23.74
C LYS A 100 1.95 16.09 -22.31
N HIS A 101 1.82 15.22 -21.32
CA HIS A 101 2.06 15.61 -19.93
C HIS A 101 3.51 15.97 -19.66
N ILE A 102 4.48 15.24 -20.23
CA ILE A 102 5.92 15.56 -20.10
C ILE A 102 6.26 16.88 -20.77
N GLU A 103 5.83 17.09 -22.03
CA GLU A 103 6.03 18.35 -22.79
C GLU A 103 5.48 19.56 -22.03
N ALA A 104 4.37 19.40 -21.30
CA ALA A 104 3.72 20.46 -20.54
C ALA A 104 4.12 20.49 -19.06
N GLU A 105 5.14 19.75 -18.64
CA GLU A 105 5.59 19.68 -17.23
C GLU A 105 4.45 19.37 -16.24
N SER A 106 3.56 18.43 -16.61
CA SER A 106 2.33 18.05 -15.89
C SER A 106 1.28 19.17 -15.75
N MET A 107 1.40 20.25 -16.53
CA MET A 107 0.46 21.36 -16.61
C MET A 107 -0.27 21.39 -17.97
N LEU A 108 -0.56 20.20 -18.53
CA LEU A 108 -1.28 20.04 -19.81
C LEU A 108 -2.67 20.71 -19.78
N ASN A 109 -3.30 20.72 -18.62
CA ASN A 109 -4.51 21.47 -18.27
C ASN A 109 -4.42 21.92 -16.80
N THR A 110 -5.48 22.54 -16.27
CA THR A 110 -5.52 22.98 -14.87
C THR A 110 -5.24 21.80 -13.91
N PRO A 111 -4.11 21.80 -13.18
CA PRO A 111 -3.74 20.68 -12.33
C PRO A 111 -4.50 20.75 -10.99
N PRO A 112 -4.58 19.63 -10.24
CA PRO A 112 -5.20 19.58 -8.91
C PRO A 112 -4.27 20.23 -7.86
N VAL A 113 -4.17 21.56 -7.90
CA VAL A 113 -3.17 22.35 -7.14
C VAL A 113 -3.15 22.04 -5.65
N PHE A 114 -4.31 21.85 -5.02
CA PHE A 114 -4.38 21.54 -3.59
C PHE A 114 -3.83 20.15 -3.27
N ALA A 115 -4.17 19.13 -4.07
CA ALA A 115 -3.67 17.78 -3.87
C ALA A 115 -2.14 17.71 -4.10
N ILE A 116 -1.64 18.42 -5.11
CA ILE A 116 -0.19 18.57 -5.37
C ILE A 116 0.51 19.23 -4.17
N TYR A 117 -0.08 20.30 -3.62
CA TYR A 117 0.47 20.97 -2.45
C TYR A 117 0.58 20.04 -1.22
N VAL A 118 -0.45 19.22 -0.96
CA VAL A 118 -0.40 18.24 0.13
C VAL A 118 0.72 17.21 -0.10
N VAL A 119 0.90 16.73 -1.35
CA VAL A 119 2.02 15.84 -1.69
C VAL A 119 3.37 16.51 -1.41
N LEU A 120 3.55 17.78 -1.77
CA LEU A 120 4.77 18.53 -1.46
C LEU A 120 5.03 18.59 0.06
N LEU A 121 4.01 18.85 0.87
CA LEU A 121 4.15 18.87 2.33
C LEU A 121 4.54 17.50 2.89
N MET A 122 3.94 16.42 2.37
CA MET A 122 4.30 15.06 2.74
C MET A 122 5.74 14.72 2.37
N LEU A 123 6.20 15.08 1.17
CA LEU A 123 7.59 14.86 0.74
C LEU A 123 8.60 15.61 1.62
N ARG A 124 8.28 16.86 2.02
CA ARG A 124 9.09 17.63 2.98
C ARG A 124 9.11 16.95 4.35
N TRP A 125 7.97 16.46 4.82
CA TRP A 125 7.89 15.70 6.08
C TRP A 125 8.76 14.44 6.03
N VAL A 126 8.69 13.65 4.95
CA VAL A 126 9.54 12.47 4.74
C VAL A 126 11.03 12.86 4.79
N LYS A 127 11.41 13.93 4.08
CA LYS A 127 12.80 14.44 4.10
C LYS A 127 13.23 14.84 5.51
N ASN A 128 12.38 15.54 6.26
CA ASN A 128 12.66 15.97 7.63
C ASN A 128 12.75 14.81 8.63
N LYS A 129 12.11 13.66 8.33
CA LYS A 129 12.27 12.42 9.09
C LYS A 129 13.57 11.67 8.79
N GLY A 130 14.41 12.18 7.89
CA GLY A 130 15.68 11.56 7.48
C GLY A 130 15.54 10.68 6.24
N GLY A 131 14.46 10.81 5.47
CA GLY A 131 14.22 10.06 4.23
C GLY A 131 13.51 8.72 4.45
N ILE A 132 13.66 7.82 3.48
CA ILE A 132 12.92 6.54 3.46
C ILE A 132 13.46 5.55 4.51
N ALA A 133 14.78 5.50 4.74
CA ALA A 133 15.37 4.50 5.63
C ALA A 133 14.84 4.55 7.09
N PRO A 134 14.67 5.73 7.73
CA PRO A 134 14.02 5.80 9.04
C PRO A 134 12.53 5.42 9.02
N LEU A 135 11.80 5.76 7.94
CA LEU A 135 10.39 5.39 7.79
C LEU A 135 10.23 3.89 7.59
N GLU A 136 11.10 3.26 6.82
CA GLU A 136 11.15 1.81 6.64
C GLU A 136 11.31 1.09 7.98
N LYS A 137 12.27 1.52 8.82
CA LYS A 137 12.44 0.98 10.18
C LYS A 137 11.19 1.14 11.04
N MET A 138 10.54 2.31 10.98
CA MET A 138 9.29 2.56 11.72
C MET A 138 8.16 1.67 11.21
N ASN A 139 8.05 1.49 9.90
CA ASN A 139 7.03 0.67 9.26
C ASN A 139 7.20 -0.81 9.59
N MET A 140 8.44 -1.31 9.61
CA MET A 140 8.78 -2.65 10.10
C MET A 140 8.36 -2.80 11.57
N ALA A 141 8.74 -1.86 12.45
CA ALA A 141 8.37 -1.93 13.86
C ALA A 141 6.84 -1.97 14.10
N LYS A 142 6.08 -1.19 13.32
CA LYS A 142 4.61 -1.20 13.33
C LYS A 142 4.06 -2.58 12.91
N ALA A 143 4.51 -3.08 11.77
CA ALA A 143 4.07 -4.37 11.24
C ALA A 143 4.44 -5.50 12.20
N ASP A 144 5.66 -5.51 12.74
CA ASP A 144 6.14 -6.51 13.69
C ASP A 144 5.31 -6.52 14.98
N LEU A 145 4.96 -5.35 15.53
CA LEU A 145 4.10 -5.26 16.71
C LEU A 145 2.69 -5.80 16.41
N MET A 146 2.12 -5.38 15.28
CA MET A 146 0.79 -5.79 14.84
C MET A 146 0.70 -7.30 14.63
N TYR A 147 1.60 -7.87 13.82
CA TYR A 147 1.57 -9.28 13.47
C TYR A 147 1.93 -10.18 14.67
N ARG A 148 2.93 -9.82 15.49
CA ARG A 148 3.21 -10.58 16.72
C ARG A 148 2.02 -10.62 17.67
N THR A 149 1.28 -9.52 17.78
CA THR A 149 0.06 -9.47 18.60
C THR A 149 -1.00 -10.40 18.01
N LEU A 150 -1.30 -10.28 16.71
CA LEU A 150 -2.27 -11.13 16.03
C LEU A 150 -1.94 -12.63 16.14
N ASP A 151 -0.69 -13.01 15.86
CA ASP A 151 -0.24 -14.40 15.94
C ASP A 151 -0.34 -14.97 17.37
N SER A 152 -0.26 -14.12 18.39
CA SER A 152 -0.38 -14.53 19.80
C SER A 152 -1.82 -14.67 20.30
N LEU A 153 -2.82 -14.24 19.54
CA LEU A 153 -4.21 -14.15 19.96
C LEU A 153 -5.11 -15.04 19.08
N PRO A 154 -5.40 -16.30 19.49
CA PRO A 154 -6.16 -17.27 18.67
C PRO A 154 -7.56 -16.82 18.24
N ILE A 155 -8.13 -15.84 18.94
CA ILE A 155 -9.43 -15.23 18.59
C ILE A 155 -9.38 -14.49 17.25
N PHE A 156 -8.20 -14.02 16.82
CA PHE A 156 -8.00 -13.38 15.52
C PHE A 156 -7.32 -14.33 14.54
N GLN A 157 -7.84 -14.42 13.31
CA GLN A 157 -7.31 -15.30 12.28
C GLN A 157 -6.66 -14.50 11.15
N LEU A 158 -5.39 -14.78 10.89
CA LEU A 158 -4.65 -14.27 9.75
C LEU A 158 -4.80 -15.23 8.57
N SER A 159 -5.28 -14.71 7.44
CA SER A 159 -5.45 -15.51 6.22
C SER A 159 -4.24 -15.47 5.29
N VAL A 160 -3.36 -14.47 5.44
CA VAL A 160 -2.20 -14.25 4.56
C VAL A 160 -0.99 -15.04 5.06
N ALA A 161 -0.32 -15.74 4.14
CA ALA A 161 0.94 -16.44 4.41
C ALA A 161 2.00 -15.46 4.97
N GLU A 162 2.75 -15.88 5.99
CA GLU A 162 3.65 -14.99 6.76
C GLU A 162 4.62 -14.22 5.87
N GLU A 163 5.20 -14.90 4.88
CA GLU A 163 6.18 -14.34 3.97
C GLU A 163 5.61 -13.38 2.91
N ASP A 164 4.27 -13.28 2.81
CA ASP A 164 3.57 -12.39 1.88
C ASP A 164 2.83 -11.25 2.61
N ARG A 165 2.92 -11.18 3.94
CA ARG A 165 2.18 -10.21 4.76
C ARG A 165 2.59 -8.77 4.46
N SER A 166 1.61 -7.94 4.12
CA SER A 166 1.84 -6.52 3.90
C SER A 166 2.31 -5.80 5.17
N LEU A 167 3.39 -5.02 5.05
CA LEU A 167 3.82 -4.11 6.12
C LEU A 167 2.89 -2.89 6.26
N MET A 168 2.08 -2.61 5.25
CA MET A 168 1.18 -1.44 5.18
C MET A 168 -0.25 -1.77 5.57
N ASN A 169 -0.73 -2.99 5.33
CA ASN A 169 -2.13 -3.36 5.47
C ASN A 169 -2.28 -4.76 6.07
N ALA A 170 -2.43 -4.85 7.39
CA ALA A 170 -2.73 -6.12 8.06
C ALA A 170 -4.23 -6.42 7.94
N VAL A 171 -4.57 -7.62 7.45
CA VAL A 171 -5.96 -8.08 7.27
C VAL A 171 -6.17 -9.36 8.08
N PHE A 172 -7.21 -9.35 8.90
CA PHE A 172 -7.55 -10.48 9.77
C PHE A 172 -9.05 -10.58 9.98
N THR A 173 -9.50 -11.75 10.43
CA THR A 173 -10.89 -12.02 10.80
C THR A 173 -11.00 -12.37 12.27
N ILE A 174 -12.25 -12.44 12.75
CA ILE A 174 -12.63 -13.05 14.01
C ILE A 174 -13.76 -14.02 13.70
N ASP A 175 -13.77 -15.18 14.36
CA ASP A 175 -14.88 -16.10 14.23
C ASP A 175 -16.15 -15.50 14.82
N HIS A 176 -17.29 -15.77 14.15
CA HIS A 176 -18.62 -15.30 14.52
C HIS A 176 -18.88 -13.79 14.34
N LYS A 177 -19.99 -13.48 13.64
CA LYS A 177 -20.40 -12.10 13.34
C LYS A 177 -20.68 -11.24 14.57
N GLU A 178 -21.08 -11.84 15.69
CA GLU A 178 -21.36 -11.08 16.91
C GLU A 178 -20.07 -10.59 17.58
N LEU A 179 -19.01 -11.39 17.58
CA LEU A 179 -17.69 -10.96 18.06
C LEU A 179 -17.08 -9.90 17.13
N GLU A 180 -17.29 -10.01 15.81
CA GLU A 180 -16.89 -8.96 14.85
C GLU A 180 -17.56 -7.62 15.17
N LYS A 181 -18.88 -7.62 15.40
CA LYS A 181 -19.61 -6.40 15.79
C LYS A 181 -19.15 -5.86 17.14
N GLU A 182 -18.95 -6.72 18.12
CA GLU A 182 -18.53 -6.32 19.46
C GLU A 182 -17.14 -5.69 19.43
N PHE A 183 -16.15 -6.35 18.80
CA PHE A 183 -14.80 -5.81 18.67
C PHE A 183 -14.79 -4.46 17.93
N LEU A 184 -15.55 -4.33 16.84
CA LEU A 184 -15.69 -3.05 16.12
C LEU A 184 -16.29 -1.95 17.01
N SER A 185 -17.27 -2.30 17.86
CA SER A 185 -17.88 -1.37 18.80
C SER A 185 -16.87 -0.90 19.85
N VAL A 186 -16.10 -1.84 20.44
CA VAL A 186 -15.05 -1.51 21.42
C VAL A 186 -13.99 -0.59 20.80
N CYS A 187 -13.54 -0.89 19.58
CA CYS A 187 -12.60 -0.04 18.85
C CYS A 187 -13.15 1.38 18.64
N THR A 188 -14.41 1.48 18.19
CA THR A 188 -15.06 2.77 17.93
C THR A 188 -15.18 3.60 19.21
N GLN A 189 -15.52 2.98 20.34
CA GLN A 189 -15.60 3.65 21.65
C GLN A 189 -14.25 4.19 22.13
N HIS A 190 -13.15 3.57 21.72
CA HIS A 190 -11.78 4.02 22.02
C HIS A 190 -11.20 4.94 20.92
N GLY A 191 -12.02 5.43 20.00
CA GLY A 191 -11.60 6.35 18.94
C GLY A 191 -10.82 5.70 17.80
N ILE A 192 -10.81 4.36 17.72
CA ILE A 192 -10.15 3.63 16.65
C ILE A 192 -11.15 3.45 15.49
N VAL A 193 -10.86 4.11 14.38
CA VAL A 193 -11.75 4.19 13.20
C VAL A 193 -11.08 3.66 11.94
N GLY A 194 -11.89 3.39 10.91
CA GLY A 194 -11.38 2.98 9.60
C GLY A 194 -10.86 1.54 9.52
N ILE A 195 -11.15 0.72 10.54
CA ILE A 195 -10.63 -0.65 10.65
C ILE A 195 -11.51 -1.73 10.02
N LYS A 196 -12.74 -1.38 9.62
CA LYS A 196 -13.66 -2.33 8.98
C LYS A 196 -13.07 -2.79 7.65
N GLY A 197 -12.97 -4.11 7.47
CA GLY A 197 -12.44 -4.73 6.27
C GLY A 197 -13.24 -4.35 5.02
N HIS A 198 -12.63 -4.55 3.86
CA HIS A 198 -13.29 -4.29 2.58
C HIS A 198 -14.49 -5.23 2.40
N ARG A 199 -15.57 -4.74 1.77
CA ARG A 199 -16.84 -5.50 1.62
C ARG A 199 -16.68 -6.87 0.94
N SER A 200 -15.66 -7.02 0.10
CA SER A 200 -15.36 -8.26 -0.62
C SER A 200 -14.62 -9.32 0.20
N VAL A 201 -13.98 -8.94 1.31
CA VAL A 201 -13.21 -9.85 2.17
C VAL A 201 -13.86 -10.01 3.55
N GLY A 202 -14.52 -8.98 4.07
CA GLY A 202 -15.05 -8.96 5.43
C GLY A 202 -13.96 -8.73 6.47
N GLY A 203 -14.27 -8.99 7.74
CA GLY A 203 -13.31 -8.88 8.85
C GLY A 203 -12.78 -7.46 9.05
N PHE A 204 -11.48 -7.38 9.36
CA PHE A 204 -10.78 -6.16 9.73
C PHE A 204 -9.56 -5.91 8.85
N ARG A 205 -9.22 -4.62 8.73
CA ARG A 205 -7.98 -4.18 8.11
C ARG A 205 -7.39 -3.01 8.88
N ILE A 206 -6.13 -3.15 9.30
CA ILE A 206 -5.35 -2.07 9.91
C ILE A 206 -4.37 -1.55 8.87
N SER A 207 -4.52 -0.28 8.48
CA SER A 207 -3.64 0.37 7.51
C SER A 207 -2.59 1.22 8.22
N MET A 208 -1.33 0.80 8.13
CA MET A 208 -0.18 1.30 8.88
C MET A 208 0.75 2.16 8.01
N TYR A 209 0.16 3.01 7.15
CA TYR A 209 0.89 3.94 6.27
C TYR A 209 1.89 4.83 7.02
N ASN A 210 2.78 5.49 6.28
CA ASN A 210 3.88 6.31 6.82
C ASN A 210 3.45 7.31 7.90
N ALA A 211 2.27 7.93 7.74
CA ALA A 211 1.76 8.94 8.67
C ALA A 211 1.17 8.35 9.96
N LEU A 212 0.86 7.05 10.00
CA LEU A 212 0.40 6.38 11.22
C LEU A 212 1.58 6.12 12.15
N SER A 213 1.48 6.55 13.41
CA SER A 213 2.54 6.40 14.39
C SER A 213 2.57 5.00 15.01
N LEU A 214 3.69 4.63 15.63
CA LEU A 214 3.80 3.35 16.34
C LEU A 214 2.85 3.28 17.55
N GLU A 215 2.63 4.42 18.20
CA GLU A 215 1.71 4.55 19.34
C GLU A 215 0.26 4.22 18.94
N SER A 216 -0.16 4.58 17.72
CA SER A 216 -1.48 4.19 17.20
C SER A 216 -1.60 2.68 17.00
N VAL A 217 -0.53 2.02 16.55
CA VAL A 217 -0.50 0.55 16.46
C VAL A 217 -0.51 -0.07 17.85
N LYS A 218 0.25 0.48 18.80
CA LYS A 218 0.23 0.04 20.20
C LYS A 218 -1.18 0.12 20.80
N ALA A 219 -1.90 1.21 20.56
CA ALA A 219 -3.24 1.40 21.09
C ALA A 219 -4.23 0.32 20.62
N ILE A 220 -4.20 -0.06 19.34
CA ILE A 220 -5.06 -1.14 18.84
C ILE A 220 -4.59 -2.52 19.35
N THR A 221 -3.29 -2.77 19.41
CA THR A 221 -2.79 -4.06 19.91
C THR A 221 -3.08 -4.28 21.39
N ASP A 222 -2.96 -3.23 22.23
CA ASP A 222 -3.35 -3.29 23.64
C ASP A 222 -4.84 -3.62 23.77
N LEU A 223 -5.70 -2.98 22.96
CA LEU A 223 -7.13 -3.23 22.97
C LEU A 223 -7.50 -4.64 22.48
N MET A 224 -6.74 -5.18 21.53
CA MET A 224 -6.90 -6.55 21.04
C MET A 224 -6.57 -7.57 22.11
N ILE A 225 -5.50 -7.35 22.87
CA ILE A 225 -5.11 -8.19 24.02
C ILE A 225 -6.21 -8.15 25.09
N ASP A 226 -6.69 -6.95 25.45
CA ASP A 226 -7.77 -6.78 26.43
C ASP A 226 -9.08 -7.44 25.98
N PHE A 227 -9.41 -7.34 24.69
CA PHE A 227 -10.60 -7.97 24.12
C PHE A 227 -10.47 -9.50 24.15
N ALA A 228 -9.33 -10.04 23.74
CA ALA A 228 -9.05 -11.46 23.76
C ALA A 228 -9.13 -12.03 25.19
N ASN A 229 -8.53 -11.39 26.18
CA ASN A 229 -8.59 -11.81 27.58
C ASN A 229 -10.01 -11.85 28.17
N LYS A 230 -10.97 -11.11 27.58
CA LYS A 230 -12.38 -11.09 28.02
C LYS A 230 -13.27 -12.06 27.26
N LYS A 231 -12.85 -12.54 26.08
CA LYS A 231 -13.72 -13.22 25.11
C LYS A 231 -13.18 -14.56 24.60
N GLY A 232 -11.90 -14.85 24.81
CA GLY A 232 -11.24 -16.12 24.57
C GLY A 232 -10.46 -16.56 25.80
#